data_AF-A0A970IL18-F1
#
_entry.id   AF-A0A970IL18-F1
#
_cell.length_a   1.000
_cell.length_b   1.000
_cell.length_c   1.000
_cell.angle_alpha   90.00
_cell.angle_beta   90.00
_cell.angle_gamma   90.00
#
_symmetry.space_group_name_H-M   'P 1'
#
loop_
_entity.id
_entity.type
_entity.pdbx_description
1 polymer ?
#
loop_
_entity_poly.entity_id
_entity_poly.type
_entity_poly.pdbx_seq_one_letter_code
_entity_poly.pdbx_strand_id
1 'polypeptide(L)'
;AIFAAEIGNLVGGKTRLDILLVPASSILAGATMGVLVGPPVARFMIMLGEIINDLTALRPFPMGIAVSAVMGFILTLPISSAALSIMLGLSGLAAGAATAGCCAHMVGFAVASYRDNKFAGLLAQGVGTSMLQMPNIMLRPQILVPAVVASVVTGPLSTLVFKMENIAAGAGMGTSGLVGQFTTWTAMADKMPAGQLAAYILLLHVIIPAAIALGVSEIMRGRGWIKAGDMKLAL
;
A
#
# COMPACT_ATOMS: atom_id res chain seq x y z
N ALA A 1 4.86 14.05 16.28
CA ALA A 1 3.72 13.83 17.20
C ALA A 1 4.19 13.41 18.58
N ILE A 2 4.81 12.23 18.75
CA ILE A 2 5.25 11.72 20.07
C ILE A 2 6.13 12.73 20.81
N PHE A 3 7.19 13.25 20.17
CA PHE A 3 8.09 14.22 20.80
C PHE A 3 7.39 15.52 21.23
N ALA A 4 6.45 16.02 20.41
CA ALA A 4 5.67 17.20 20.74
C ALA A 4 4.70 16.94 21.91
N ALA A 5 4.08 15.76 21.96
CA ALA A 5 3.19 15.36 23.04
C ALA A 5 3.95 15.18 24.37
N GLU A 6 5.16 14.59 24.34
CA GLU A 6 6.00 14.43 25.53
C GLU A 6 6.40 15.79 26.10
N ILE A 7 6.85 16.72 25.24
CA ILE A 7 7.21 18.08 25.64
C ILE A 7 5.98 18.84 26.17
N GLY A 8 4.84 18.73 25.49
CA GLY A 8 3.59 19.35 25.92
C GLY A 8 3.11 18.84 27.29
N ASN A 9 3.17 17.53 27.50
CA ASN A 9 2.84 16.90 28.79
C ASN A 9 3.81 17.31 29.91
N LEU A 10 5.10 17.51 29.59
CA LEU A 10 6.09 17.98 30.57
C LEU A 10 5.80 19.41 31.06
N VAL A 11 5.13 20.23 30.26
CA VAL A 11 4.73 21.60 30.60
C VAL A 11 3.36 21.63 31.28
N GLY A 12 2.48 20.67 30.99
CA GLY A 12 1.12 20.60 31.53
C GLY A 12 1.05 20.39 33.05
N GLY A 13 0.12 21.08 33.69
CA GLY A 13 -0.15 21.04 35.13
C GLY A 13 0.77 21.90 35.99
N LYS A 14 1.70 22.65 35.40
CA LYS A 14 2.75 23.37 36.15
C LYS A 14 2.45 24.84 36.34
N THR A 15 1.61 25.47 35.50
CA THR A 15 1.36 26.91 35.57
C THR A 15 -0.10 27.30 35.31
N ARG A 16 -0.51 28.49 35.76
CA ARG A 16 -1.82 29.07 35.39
C ARG A 16 -1.92 29.46 33.91
N LEU A 17 -0.80 29.43 33.18
CA LEU A 17 -0.70 29.77 31.75
C LEU A 17 -0.66 28.52 30.85
N ASP A 18 -0.94 27.34 31.38
CA ASP A 18 -0.83 26.08 30.66
C ASP A 18 -1.64 26.05 29.37
N ILE A 19 -2.80 26.73 29.33
CA ILE A 19 -3.64 26.84 28.14
C ILE A 19 -2.91 27.45 26.93
N LEU A 20 -1.89 28.28 27.17
CA LEU A 20 -1.05 28.90 26.14
C LEU A 20 0.29 28.17 25.97
N LEU A 21 0.92 27.78 27.09
CA LEU A 21 2.27 27.22 27.08
C LEU A 21 2.32 25.78 26.54
N VAL A 22 1.29 24.96 26.79
CA VAL A 22 1.25 23.57 26.30
C VAL A 22 1.15 23.52 24.77
N PRO A 23 0.23 24.24 24.10
CA PRO A 23 0.22 24.30 22.64
C PRO A 23 1.49 24.92 22.05
N ALA A 24 1.99 26.02 22.63
CA ALA A 24 3.18 26.70 22.11
C ALA A 24 4.43 25.80 22.15
N SER A 25 4.69 25.16 23.29
CA SER A 25 5.82 24.23 23.44
C SER A 25 5.69 23.00 22.53
N SER A 26 4.48 22.45 22.40
CA SER A 26 4.21 21.32 21.51
C SER A 26 4.45 21.67 20.04
N ILE A 27 3.99 22.85 19.58
CA ILE A 27 4.18 23.31 18.21
C ILE A 27 5.66 23.57 17.93
N LEU A 28 6.36 24.28 18.83
CA LEU A 28 7.79 24.58 18.66
C LEU A 28 8.62 23.29 18.63
N ALA A 29 8.44 22.39 19.60
CA ALA A 29 9.15 21.12 19.63
C ALA A 29 8.84 20.24 18.41
N GLY A 30 7.57 20.20 17.99
CA GLY A 30 7.14 19.50 16.79
C GLY A 30 7.79 20.07 15.52
N ALA A 31 7.82 21.40 15.38
CA ALA A 31 8.42 22.09 14.25
C ALA A 31 9.94 21.89 14.20
N THR A 32 10.64 22.03 15.33
CA THR A 32 12.10 21.79 15.41
C THR A 32 12.43 20.36 15.01
N MET A 33 11.70 19.37 15.54
CA MET A 33 11.89 17.98 15.15
C MET A 33 11.55 17.72 13.68
N GLY A 34 10.52 18.39 13.15
CA GLY A 34 10.18 18.34 11.73
C GLY A 34 11.31 18.85 10.83
N VAL A 35 11.97 19.94 11.22
CA VAL A 35 13.12 20.50 10.49
C VAL A 35 14.36 19.60 10.59
N LEU A 36 14.56 18.92 11.73
CA LEU A 36 15.70 18.02 11.92
C LEU A 36 15.52 16.66 11.21
N VAL A 37 14.32 16.07 11.29
CA VAL A 37 14.02 14.73 10.77
C VAL A 37 13.51 14.78 9.32
N GLY A 38 12.92 15.90 8.91
CA GLY A 38 12.39 16.10 7.56
C GLY A 38 13.41 15.87 6.44
N PRO A 39 14.60 16.48 6.47
CA PRO A 39 15.58 16.32 5.40
C PRO A 39 16.08 14.88 5.21
N PRO A 40 16.42 14.11 6.27
CA PRO A 40 16.72 12.67 6.13
C PRO A 40 15.58 11.86 5.51
N VAL A 41 14.33 12.10 5.93
CA VAL A 41 13.15 11.40 5.39
C VAL A 41 12.91 11.77 3.92
N ALA A 42 13.05 13.05 3.58
CA ALA A 42 12.90 13.51 2.20
C ALA A 42 13.96 12.87 1.28
N ARG A 43 15.22 12.81 1.70
CA ARG A 43 16.28 12.12 0.92
C ARG A 43 15.96 10.64 0.72
N PHE A 44 15.44 9.97 1.74
CA PHE A 44 15.01 8.58 1.62
C PHE A 44 13.84 8.42 0.63
N MET A 45 12.85 9.32 0.65
CA MET A 45 11.74 9.27 -0.31
C MET A 45 12.19 9.56 -1.75
N ILE A 46 13.16 10.46 -1.94
CA ILE A 46 13.75 10.74 -3.25
C ILE A 46 14.49 9.49 -3.76
N MET A 47 15.30 8.83 -2.93
CA MET A 47 15.99 7.59 -3.30
C MET A 47 15.03 6.48 -3.73
N LEU A 48 13.94 6.27 -2.97
CA LEU A 48 12.90 5.31 -3.37
C LEU A 48 12.25 5.71 -4.70
N GLY A 49 12.07 7.01 -4.90
CA GLY A 49 11.57 7.58 -6.14
C GLY A 49 12.44 7.29 -7.36
N GLU A 50 13.74 7.52 -7.23
CA GLU A 50 14.74 7.21 -8.27
C GLU A 50 14.72 5.73 -8.63
N ILE A 51 14.68 4.84 -7.64
CA ILE A 51 14.56 3.39 -7.87
C ILE A 51 13.30 3.07 -8.68
N ILE A 52 12.13 3.62 -8.32
CA ILE A 52 10.89 3.37 -9.05
C ILE A 52 11.00 3.89 -10.49
N ASN A 53 11.53 5.09 -10.69
CA ASN A 53 11.72 5.67 -12.03
C ASN A 53 12.62 4.78 -12.89
N ASP A 54 13.73 4.28 -12.36
CA ASP A 54 14.61 3.34 -13.07
C ASP A 54 13.88 2.06 -13.45
N LEU A 55 13.01 1.55 -12.57
CA LEU A 55 12.16 0.39 -12.86
C LEU A 55 11.14 0.68 -13.97
N THR A 56 10.63 1.91 -14.09
CA THR A 56 9.72 2.29 -15.18
C THR A 56 10.40 2.35 -16.56
N ALA A 57 11.73 2.50 -16.60
CA ALA A 57 12.48 2.49 -17.86
C ALA A 57 12.68 1.06 -18.43
N LEU A 58 12.36 0.03 -17.63
CA LEU A 58 12.44 -1.36 -18.07
C LEU A 58 11.34 -1.70 -19.09
N ARG A 59 11.55 -2.79 -19.84
CA ARG A 59 10.52 -3.32 -20.74
C ARG A 59 9.25 -3.70 -19.95
N PRO A 60 8.06 -3.74 -20.59
CA PRO A 60 6.79 -3.92 -19.86
C PRO A 60 6.70 -5.16 -18.97
N PHE A 61 7.37 -6.27 -19.33
CA PHE A 61 7.43 -7.48 -18.49
C PHE A 61 8.19 -7.25 -17.17
N PRO A 62 9.52 -6.97 -17.17
CA PRO A 62 10.27 -6.73 -15.94
C PRO A 62 9.81 -5.48 -15.18
N MET A 63 9.38 -4.41 -15.89
CA MET A 63 8.74 -3.25 -15.27
C MET A 63 7.50 -3.67 -14.47
N GLY A 64 6.61 -4.46 -15.08
CA GLY A 64 5.40 -4.93 -14.44
C GLY A 64 5.69 -5.68 -13.14
N ILE A 65 6.66 -6.61 -13.14
CA ILE A 65 7.08 -7.33 -11.93
C ILE A 65 7.60 -6.36 -10.87
N ALA A 66 8.60 -5.56 -11.24
CA ALA A 66 9.37 -4.79 -10.28
C ALA A 66 8.55 -3.63 -9.67
N VAL A 67 7.85 -2.86 -10.51
CA VAL A 67 7.00 -1.74 -10.06
C VAL A 67 5.85 -2.25 -9.19
N SER A 68 5.18 -3.34 -9.61
CA SER A 68 4.09 -3.95 -8.84
C SER A 68 4.56 -4.44 -7.46
N ALA A 69 5.70 -5.15 -7.42
CA ALA A 69 6.27 -5.62 -6.17
C ALA A 69 6.64 -4.45 -5.25
N VAL A 70 7.47 -3.52 -5.73
CA VAL A 70 7.97 -2.38 -4.95
C VAL A 70 6.82 -1.51 -4.42
N MET A 71 5.86 -1.16 -5.27
CA MET A 71 4.72 -0.33 -4.85
C MET A 71 3.81 -1.05 -3.85
N GLY A 72 3.61 -2.37 -4.02
CA GLY A 72 2.86 -3.17 -3.05
C GLY A 72 3.54 -3.25 -1.67
N PHE A 73 4.87 -3.40 -1.64
CA PHE A 73 5.65 -3.32 -0.40
C PHE A 73 5.52 -1.95 0.25
N ILE A 74 5.72 -0.87 -0.51
CA ILE A 74 5.63 0.51 0.00
C ILE A 74 4.24 0.79 0.57
N LEU A 75 3.17 0.34 -0.08
CA LEU A 75 1.80 0.50 0.39
C LEU A 75 1.53 -0.25 1.70
N THR A 76 2.21 -1.38 1.92
CA THR A 76 2.06 -2.14 3.16
C THR A 76 2.87 -1.52 4.30
N LEU A 77 4.03 -0.94 3.98
CA LEU A 77 4.85 -0.21 4.94
C LEU A 77 4.16 1.09 5.39
N PRO A 78 4.57 1.68 6.53
CA PRO A 78 4.06 2.97 7.01
C PRO A 78 4.61 4.15 6.18
N ILE A 79 4.59 4.03 4.85
CA ILE A 79 5.04 5.01 3.87
C ILE A 79 3.85 5.33 2.97
N SER A 80 3.64 6.60 2.64
CA SER A 80 2.55 6.99 1.74
C SER A 80 2.90 6.65 0.28
N SER A 81 2.52 5.45 -0.17
CA SER A 81 2.62 4.99 -1.57
C SER A 81 1.90 5.91 -2.54
N ALA A 82 0.75 6.48 -2.12
CA ALA A 82 -0.01 7.44 -2.90
C ALA A 82 0.75 8.77 -3.09
N ALA A 83 1.36 9.30 -2.04
CA ALA A 83 2.19 10.50 -2.15
C ALA A 83 3.41 10.27 -3.04
N LEU A 84 4.07 9.10 -2.92
CA LEU A 84 5.16 8.72 -3.81
C LEU A 84 4.71 8.64 -5.27
N SER A 85 3.56 8.04 -5.53
CA SER A 85 3.00 7.96 -6.90
C SER A 85 2.78 9.33 -7.52
N ILE A 86 2.21 10.27 -6.75
CA ILE A 86 1.95 11.65 -7.16
C ILE A 86 3.27 12.41 -7.39
N MET A 87 4.21 12.29 -6.45
CA MET A 87 5.53 12.94 -6.55
C MET A 87 6.31 12.49 -7.78
N LEU A 88 6.22 11.20 -8.14
CA LEU A 88 6.88 10.62 -9.31
C LEU A 88 6.11 10.83 -10.61
N GLY A 89 4.86 11.30 -10.54
CA GLY A 89 4.01 11.46 -11.72
C GLY A 89 3.73 10.14 -12.44
N LEU A 90 3.63 9.02 -11.69
CA LEU A 90 3.38 7.71 -12.29
C LEU A 90 2.11 7.76 -13.13
N SER A 91 2.22 7.35 -14.39
CA SER A 91 1.11 7.35 -15.34
C SER A 91 1.22 6.17 -16.31
N GLY A 92 0.16 5.95 -17.09
CA GLY A 92 0.14 4.92 -18.12
C GLY A 92 0.29 3.51 -17.53
N LEU A 93 1.03 2.65 -18.23
CA LEU A 93 1.24 1.25 -17.86
C LEU A 93 1.97 1.09 -16.52
N ALA A 94 2.89 1.99 -16.18
CA ALA A 94 3.61 1.93 -14.91
C ALA A 94 2.67 2.18 -13.72
N ALA A 95 1.76 3.15 -13.84
CA ALA A 95 0.71 3.39 -12.86
C ALA A 95 -0.29 2.24 -12.78
N GLY A 96 -0.62 1.59 -13.91
CA GLY A 96 -1.42 0.37 -13.93
C GLY A 96 -0.75 -0.78 -13.16
N ALA A 97 0.54 -1.03 -13.42
CA ALA A 97 1.33 -2.04 -12.72
C ALA A 97 1.39 -1.77 -11.20
N ALA A 98 1.65 -0.53 -10.82
CA ALA A 98 1.66 -0.09 -9.41
C ALA A 98 0.30 -0.35 -8.75
N THR A 99 -0.80 0.00 -9.43
CA THR A 99 -2.17 -0.22 -8.90
C THR A 99 -2.42 -1.71 -8.71
N ALA A 100 -2.10 -2.54 -9.70
CA ALA A 100 -2.28 -3.99 -9.64
C ALA A 100 -1.48 -4.64 -8.48
N GLY A 101 -0.27 -4.14 -8.22
CA GLY A 101 0.56 -4.61 -7.10
C GLY A 101 0.03 -4.20 -5.72
N CYS A 102 -0.45 -2.96 -5.62
CA CYS A 102 -1.11 -2.44 -4.42
C CYS A 102 -2.41 -3.22 -4.13
N CYS A 103 -3.22 -3.45 -5.16
CA CYS A 103 -4.42 -4.29 -5.06
C CYS A 103 -4.09 -5.72 -4.62
N ALA A 104 -3.01 -6.29 -5.15
CA ALA A 104 -2.57 -7.62 -4.77
C ALA A 104 -2.16 -7.73 -3.30
N HIS A 105 -1.59 -6.67 -2.71
CA HIS A 105 -1.30 -6.66 -1.28
C HIS A 105 -2.57 -6.53 -0.44
N MET A 106 -3.44 -5.57 -0.73
CA MET A 106 -4.68 -5.36 0.01
C MET A 106 -5.60 -6.59 -0.05
N VAL A 107 -5.93 -7.04 -1.26
CA VAL A 107 -6.78 -8.22 -1.46
C VAL A 107 -6.07 -9.49 -1.01
N GLY A 108 -4.78 -9.63 -1.30
CA GLY A 108 -4.02 -10.82 -0.90
C GLY A 108 -4.02 -11.02 0.61
N PHE A 109 -3.78 -9.96 1.38
CA PHE A 109 -3.87 -10.02 2.84
C PHE A 109 -5.31 -10.19 3.34
N ALA A 110 -6.29 -9.53 2.73
CA ALA A 110 -7.70 -9.65 3.12
C ALA A 110 -8.21 -11.09 3.01
N VAL A 111 -7.82 -11.79 1.95
CA VAL A 111 -8.30 -13.15 1.71
C VAL A 111 -7.45 -14.20 2.45
N ALA A 112 -6.12 -14.02 2.54
CA ALA A 112 -5.26 -14.90 3.33
C ALA A 112 -5.56 -14.85 4.85
N SER A 113 -6.00 -13.70 5.36
CA SER A 113 -6.36 -13.50 6.77
C SER A 113 -7.83 -13.81 7.08
N TYR A 114 -8.65 -14.15 6.07
CA TYR A 114 -10.10 -14.32 6.23
C TYR A 114 -10.47 -15.34 7.32
N ARG A 115 -9.67 -16.40 7.50
CA ARG A 115 -9.90 -17.40 8.56
C ARG A 115 -9.80 -16.79 9.96
N ASP A 116 -8.87 -15.84 10.15
CA ASP A 116 -8.51 -15.24 11.42
C ASP A 116 -9.37 -14.00 11.75
N ASN A 117 -9.78 -13.23 10.72
CA ASN A 117 -10.47 -11.94 10.90
C ASN A 117 -11.89 -11.88 10.31
N LYS A 118 -12.31 -12.92 9.59
CA LYS A 118 -13.61 -13.02 8.94
C LYS A 118 -13.91 -11.80 8.05
N PHE A 119 -15.19 -11.44 7.96
CA PHE A 119 -15.67 -10.36 7.11
C PHE A 119 -15.12 -8.98 7.51
N ALA A 120 -14.93 -8.74 8.81
CA ALA A 120 -14.39 -7.48 9.30
C ALA A 120 -12.97 -7.23 8.79
N GLY A 121 -12.09 -8.23 8.85
CA GLY A 121 -10.74 -8.12 8.28
C GLY A 121 -10.72 -8.03 6.77
N LEU A 122 -11.63 -8.74 6.09
CA LEU A 122 -11.73 -8.69 4.64
C LEU A 122 -12.04 -7.28 4.14
N LEU A 123 -13.00 -6.58 4.76
CA LEU A 123 -13.29 -5.19 4.44
C LEU A 123 -12.19 -4.24 4.90
N ALA A 124 -11.69 -4.41 6.14
CA ALA A 124 -10.68 -3.51 6.69
C ALA A 124 -9.38 -3.51 5.89
N GLN A 125 -8.96 -4.66 5.37
CA GLN A 125 -7.73 -4.79 4.60
C GLN A 125 -7.95 -4.63 3.10
N GLY A 126 -9.05 -5.20 2.59
CA GLY A 126 -9.36 -5.21 1.17
C GLY A 126 -9.90 -3.88 0.66
N VAL A 127 -10.63 -3.12 1.47
CA VAL A 127 -11.16 -1.79 1.10
C VAL A 127 -10.49 -0.67 1.89
N GLY A 128 -9.97 -0.96 3.09
CA GLY A 128 -9.22 -0.01 3.89
C GLY A 128 -7.74 0.02 3.52
N THR A 129 -6.91 -0.74 4.23
CA THR A 129 -5.46 -0.75 4.01
C THR A 129 -4.77 -2.04 4.45
N SER A 130 -3.72 -2.45 3.71
CA SER A 130 -2.86 -3.56 4.13
C SER A 130 -1.92 -3.18 5.27
N MET A 131 -1.73 -1.88 5.56
CA MET A 131 -0.92 -1.39 6.67
C MET A 131 -1.39 -1.96 8.03
N LEU A 132 -2.65 -2.37 8.14
CA LEU A 132 -3.19 -3.07 9.33
C LEU A 132 -2.41 -4.35 9.69
N GLN A 133 -1.75 -4.99 8.72
CA GLN A 133 -0.94 -6.19 8.96
C GLN A 133 0.49 -5.89 9.39
N MET A 134 0.94 -4.63 9.39
CA MET A 134 2.32 -4.29 9.75
C MET A 134 2.78 -4.85 11.10
N PRO A 135 1.99 -4.76 12.20
CA PRO A 135 2.37 -5.36 13.47
C PRO A 135 2.63 -6.87 13.36
N ASN A 136 1.81 -7.57 12.58
CA ASN A 136 1.95 -9.00 12.35
C ASN A 136 3.14 -9.32 11.44
N ILE A 137 3.41 -8.51 10.41
CA ILE A 137 4.55 -8.66 9.50
C ILE A 137 5.87 -8.50 10.27
N MET A 138 5.93 -7.55 11.21
CA MET A 138 7.12 -7.35 12.05
C MET A 138 7.44 -8.57 12.91
N LEU A 139 6.42 -9.27 13.39
CA LEU A 139 6.59 -10.50 14.17
C LEU A 139 6.85 -11.72 13.29
N ARG A 140 6.20 -11.79 12.12
CA ARG A 140 6.23 -12.93 11.20
C ARG A 140 6.30 -12.45 9.75
N PRO A 141 7.49 -12.13 9.24
CA PRO A 141 7.66 -11.63 7.87
C PRO A 141 7.14 -12.58 6.79
N GLN A 142 7.01 -13.87 7.10
CA GLN A 142 6.54 -14.89 6.17
C GLN A 142 5.11 -14.61 5.68
N ILE A 143 4.27 -13.90 6.45
CA ILE A 143 2.89 -13.62 6.07
C ILE A 143 2.77 -12.70 4.85
N LEU A 144 3.85 -12.04 4.46
CA LEU A 144 3.94 -11.14 3.31
C LEU A 144 4.08 -11.89 1.98
N VAL A 145 4.57 -13.13 2.01
CA VAL A 145 4.86 -13.93 0.81
C VAL A 145 3.64 -14.11 -0.10
N PRO A 146 2.42 -14.46 0.39
CA PRO A 146 1.25 -14.59 -0.47
C PRO A 146 0.90 -13.32 -1.25
N ALA A 147 1.00 -12.16 -0.60
CA ALA A 147 0.74 -10.85 -1.20
C ALA A 147 1.79 -10.48 -2.27
N VAL A 148 3.07 -10.74 -1.99
CA VAL A 148 4.18 -10.46 -2.92
C VAL A 148 4.13 -11.37 -4.13
N VAL A 149 3.82 -12.66 -3.94
CA VAL A 149 3.67 -13.59 -5.07
C VAL A 149 2.49 -13.17 -5.95
N ALA A 150 1.38 -12.75 -5.34
CA ALA A 150 0.26 -12.20 -6.08
C ALA A 150 0.66 -10.95 -6.88
N SER A 151 1.42 -10.00 -6.30
CA SER A 151 1.82 -8.77 -6.99
C SER A 151 2.80 -9.02 -8.15
N VAL A 152 3.76 -9.93 -7.97
CA VAL A 152 4.73 -10.33 -9.00
C VAL A 152 4.03 -10.92 -10.23
N VAL A 153 2.89 -11.58 -10.05
CA VAL A 153 2.10 -12.16 -11.14
C VAL A 153 1.13 -11.14 -11.75
N THR A 154 0.41 -10.37 -10.93
CA THR A 154 -0.57 -9.39 -11.44
C THR A 154 0.08 -8.22 -12.18
N GLY A 155 1.30 -7.84 -11.82
CA GLY A 155 2.05 -6.76 -12.45
C GLY A 155 2.24 -6.95 -13.97
N PRO A 156 2.90 -8.03 -14.42
CA PRO A 156 3.05 -8.34 -15.85
C PRO A 156 1.74 -8.55 -16.58
N LEU A 157 0.73 -9.12 -15.92
CA LEU A 157 -0.58 -9.27 -16.53
C LEU A 157 -1.21 -7.90 -16.81
N SER A 158 -1.10 -6.97 -15.86
CA SER A 158 -1.54 -5.59 -16.03
C SER A 158 -0.82 -4.90 -17.19
N THR A 159 0.49 -5.08 -17.36
CA THR A 159 1.27 -4.34 -18.38
C THR A 159 1.23 -4.97 -19.77
N LEU A 160 1.27 -6.30 -19.88
CA LEU A 160 1.40 -6.99 -21.18
C LEU A 160 0.07 -7.46 -21.75
N VAL A 161 -0.76 -8.09 -20.91
CA VAL A 161 -1.95 -8.80 -21.36
C VAL A 161 -3.12 -7.84 -21.45
N PHE A 162 -3.42 -7.17 -20.34
CA PHE A 162 -4.57 -6.28 -20.23
C PHE A 162 -4.24 -4.84 -20.60
N LYS A 163 -2.94 -4.49 -20.64
CA LYS A 163 -2.43 -3.14 -20.93
C LYS A 163 -3.17 -2.06 -20.14
N MET A 164 -3.41 -2.33 -18.87
CA MET A 164 -4.15 -1.41 -18.01
C MET A 164 -3.27 -0.22 -17.66
N GLU A 165 -3.88 0.96 -17.71
CA GLU A 165 -3.23 2.20 -17.33
C GLU A 165 -3.93 2.82 -16.12
N ASN A 166 -3.19 3.67 -15.42
CA ASN A 166 -3.74 4.51 -14.36
C ASN A 166 -3.06 5.88 -14.33
N ILE A 167 -3.52 6.75 -13.45
CA ILE A 167 -2.93 8.05 -13.13
C ILE A 167 -2.29 8.04 -11.74
N ALA A 168 -1.45 9.03 -11.49
CA ALA A 168 -0.63 9.13 -10.29
C ALA A 168 -1.45 9.12 -8.98
N ALA A 169 -2.63 9.75 -8.99
CA ALA A 169 -3.52 9.81 -7.84
C ALA A 169 -4.00 8.41 -7.37
N GLY A 170 -4.08 7.45 -8.28
CA GLY A 170 -4.58 6.09 -8.01
C GLY A 170 -3.53 5.00 -7.92
N ALA A 171 -2.36 5.23 -8.54
CA ALA A 171 -1.32 4.22 -8.71
C ALA A 171 -0.86 3.57 -7.39
N GLY A 172 -0.78 4.37 -6.32
CA GLY A 172 -0.35 3.93 -4.99
C GLY A 172 -1.49 3.61 -4.03
N MET A 173 -2.75 3.68 -4.45
CA MET A 173 -3.92 3.51 -3.56
C MET A 173 -4.44 2.07 -3.53
N GLY A 174 -4.12 1.25 -4.54
CA GLY A 174 -4.66 -0.09 -4.65
C GLY A 174 -6.19 -0.10 -4.59
N THR A 175 -6.75 -0.99 -3.76
CA THR A 175 -8.19 -1.10 -3.53
C THR A 175 -8.71 -0.18 -2.41
N SER A 176 -7.86 0.66 -1.81
CA SER A 176 -8.25 1.60 -0.74
C SER A 176 -9.35 2.54 -1.22
N GLY A 177 -10.52 2.47 -0.61
CA GLY A 177 -11.69 3.28 -0.98
C GLY A 177 -12.08 3.16 -2.46
N LEU A 178 -11.65 2.09 -3.13
CA LEU A 178 -11.77 1.88 -4.57
C LEU A 178 -11.11 2.98 -5.44
N VAL A 179 -10.20 3.78 -4.87
CA VAL A 179 -9.59 4.92 -5.57
C VAL A 179 -8.77 4.45 -6.77
N GLY A 180 -8.01 3.35 -6.65
CA GLY A 180 -7.25 2.78 -7.77
C GLY A 180 -8.16 2.36 -8.93
N GLN A 181 -9.33 1.80 -8.63
CA GLN A 181 -10.32 1.34 -9.60
C GLN A 181 -10.99 2.51 -10.32
N PHE A 182 -11.41 3.53 -9.57
CA PHE A 182 -12.02 4.72 -10.17
C PHE A 182 -11.03 5.48 -11.05
N THR A 183 -9.78 5.58 -10.63
CA THR A 183 -8.74 6.25 -11.41
C THR A 183 -8.34 5.44 -12.65
N THR A 184 -8.26 4.10 -12.56
CA THR A 184 -8.12 3.22 -13.74
C THR A 184 -9.29 3.40 -14.69
N TRP A 185 -10.53 3.49 -14.16
CA TRP A 185 -11.71 3.75 -14.96
C TRP A 185 -11.56 5.07 -15.73
N THR A 186 -11.21 6.16 -15.04
CA THR A 186 -11.03 7.46 -15.69
C THR A 186 -9.92 7.47 -16.73
N ALA A 187 -8.85 6.68 -16.54
CA ALA A 187 -7.73 6.62 -17.48
C ALA A 187 -8.03 5.78 -18.75
N MET A 188 -8.99 4.85 -18.65
CA MET A 188 -9.22 3.82 -19.67
C MET A 188 -10.64 3.85 -20.27
N ALA A 189 -11.56 4.66 -19.73
CA ALA A 189 -12.96 4.70 -20.16
C ALA A 189 -13.13 4.95 -21.66
N ASP A 190 -12.27 5.80 -22.24
CA ASP A 190 -12.32 6.12 -23.68
C ASP A 190 -11.55 5.11 -24.55
N LYS A 191 -10.83 4.17 -23.94
CA LYS A 191 -9.95 3.21 -24.64
C LYS A 191 -10.60 1.85 -24.89
N MET A 192 -11.67 1.51 -24.16
CA MET A 192 -12.35 0.24 -24.32
C MET A 192 -13.81 0.29 -23.83
N PRO A 193 -14.68 -0.65 -24.23
CA PRO A 193 -16.05 -0.73 -23.75
C PRO A 193 -16.12 -0.87 -22.23
N ALA A 194 -17.08 -0.16 -21.61
CA ALA A 194 -17.30 -0.13 -20.17
C ALA A 194 -17.40 -1.52 -19.51
N GLY A 195 -18.11 -2.46 -20.15
CA GLY A 195 -18.24 -3.84 -19.64
C GLY A 195 -16.91 -4.61 -19.64
N GLN A 196 -16.08 -4.41 -20.66
CA GLN A 196 -14.75 -5.02 -20.74
C GLN A 196 -13.81 -4.43 -19.69
N LEU A 197 -13.84 -3.11 -19.50
CA LEU A 197 -13.04 -2.42 -18.48
C LEU A 197 -13.40 -2.88 -17.07
N ALA A 198 -14.70 -2.96 -16.76
CA ALA A 198 -15.18 -3.47 -15.48
C ALA A 198 -14.70 -4.90 -15.22
N ALA A 199 -14.76 -5.76 -16.24
CA ALA A 199 -14.28 -7.14 -16.15
C ALA A 199 -12.76 -7.20 -15.88
N TYR A 200 -11.96 -6.36 -16.55
CA TYR A 200 -10.51 -6.31 -16.35
C TYR A 200 -10.14 -5.82 -14.96
N ILE A 201 -10.79 -4.77 -14.48
CA ILE A 201 -10.61 -4.26 -13.11
C ILE A 201 -10.96 -5.36 -12.10
N LEU A 202 -12.11 -6.03 -12.25
CA LEU A 202 -12.52 -7.08 -11.32
C LEU A 202 -11.55 -8.27 -11.33
N LEU A 203 -11.12 -8.70 -12.51
CA LEU A 203 -10.20 -9.82 -12.68
C LEU A 203 -8.82 -9.50 -12.09
N LEU A 204 -8.21 -8.39 -12.47
CA LEU A 204 -6.83 -8.06 -12.08
C LEU A 204 -6.71 -7.46 -10.68
N HIS A 205 -7.66 -6.67 -10.22
CA HIS A 205 -7.57 -6.04 -8.91
C HIS A 205 -8.12 -6.91 -7.79
N VAL A 206 -9.00 -7.88 -8.08
CA VAL A 206 -9.67 -8.69 -7.05
C VAL A 206 -9.48 -10.19 -7.28
N ILE A 207 -9.98 -10.75 -8.38
CA ILE A 207 -10.11 -12.21 -8.53
C ILE A 207 -8.74 -12.92 -8.61
N ILE A 208 -7.89 -12.49 -9.55
CA ILE A 208 -6.55 -13.07 -9.75
C ILE A 208 -5.69 -12.93 -8.49
N PRO A 209 -5.52 -11.73 -7.89
CA PRO A 209 -4.72 -11.61 -6.68
C PRO A 209 -5.29 -12.40 -5.50
N ALA A 210 -6.62 -12.44 -5.34
CA ALA A 210 -7.26 -13.27 -4.30
C ALA A 210 -6.96 -14.76 -4.49
N ALA A 211 -7.11 -15.27 -5.73
CA ALA A 211 -6.87 -16.68 -6.03
C ALA A 211 -5.40 -17.08 -5.78
N ILE A 212 -4.45 -16.25 -6.23
CA ILE A 212 -3.02 -16.50 -6.04
C ILE A 212 -2.65 -16.43 -4.56
N ALA A 213 -3.04 -15.36 -3.86
CA ALA A 213 -2.72 -15.20 -2.46
C ALA A 213 -3.34 -16.31 -1.59
N LEU A 214 -4.59 -16.71 -1.87
CA LEU A 214 -5.20 -17.86 -1.20
C LEU A 214 -4.40 -19.14 -1.44
N GLY A 215 -4.14 -19.48 -2.69
CA GLY A 215 -3.40 -20.70 -3.04
C GLY A 215 -2.04 -20.76 -2.36
N VAL A 216 -1.28 -19.66 -2.41
CA VAL A 216 0.03 -19.57 -1.74
C VAL A 216 -0.11 -19.66 -0.22
N SER A 217 -1.11 -18.98 0.35
CA SER A 217 -1.33 -19.01 1.81
C SER A 217 -1.71 -20.41 2.31
N GLU A 218 -2.53 -21.16 1.58
CA GLU A 218 -2.91 -22.54 1.95
C GLU A 218 -1.72 -23.49 1.84
N ILE A 219 -0.88 -23.35 0.81
CA ILE A 219 0.36 -24.12 0.68
C ILE A 219 1.30 -23.82 1.88
N MET A 220 1.45 -22.56 2.25
CA MET A 220 2.28 -22.15 3.39
C MET A 220 1.71 -22.62 4.72
N ARG A 221 0.38 -22.63 4.89
CA ARG A 221 -0.29 -23.21 6.07
C ARG A 221 -0.09 -24.73 6.13
N GLY A 222 -0.20 -25.43 5.00
CA GLY A 222 0.08 -26.87 4.91
C GLY A 222 1.52 -27.25 5.27
N ARG A 223 2.49 -26.35 5.03
CA ARG A 223 3.89 -26.49 5.48
C ARG A 223 4.16 -25.97 6.89
N GLY A 224 3.16 -25.46 7.60
CA GLY A 224 3.29 -24.91 8.95
C GLY A 224 4.02 -23.56 9.04
N TRP A 225 4.23 -22.88 7.90
CA TRP A 225 4.90 -21.56 7.84
C TRP A 225 3.98 -20.42 8.28
N ILE A 226 2.67 -20.54 8.01
CA ILE A 226 1.63 -19.65 8.52
C ILE A 226 0.73 -20.48 9.44
N LYS A 227 0.58 -20.04 10.68
CA LYS A 227 -0.28 -20.69 11.67
C LYS A 227 -1.59 -19.90 11.87
N ALA A 228 -2.58 -20.53 12.49
CA ALA A 228 -3.82 -19.85 12.85
C ALA A 228 -3.51 -18.74 13.89
N GLY A 229 -4.11 -17.56 13.70
CA GLY A 229 -3.87 -16.39 14.54
C GLY A 229 -2.70 -15.50 14.12
N ASP A 230 -1.85 -15.94 13.18
CA ASP A 230 -0.66 -15.17 12.75
C ASP A 230 -1.01 -13.87 12.04
N MET A 231 -2.18 -13.82 11.40
CA MET A 231 -2.68 -12.66 10.68
C MET A 231 -3.83 -11.97 11.42
N LYS A 232 -4.07 -12.30 12.69
CA LYS A 232 -5.18 -11.74 13.47
C LYS A 232 -4.95 -10.24 13.69
N LEU A 233 -5.98 -9.45 13.40
CA LEU A 233 -6.00 -8.02 13.58
C LEU A 233 -6.64 -7.68 14.92
N ALA A 234 -6.15 -6.61 15.55
CA ALA A 234 -6.84 -5.94 16.64
C ALA A 234 -7.80 -4.89 16.02
N LEU A 235 -8.96 -5.36 15.55
CA LEU A 235 -10.05 -4.53 15.02
C LEU A 235 -10.98 -4.08 16.14
#